data_AF-A0A0C2N6V7-F1
#
_entry.id   AF-A0A0C2N6V7-F1
#
_cell.length_a   1.000
_cell.length_b   1.000
_cell.length_c   1.000
_cell.angle_alpha   90.00
_cell.angle_beta   90.00
_cell.angle_gamma   90.00
#
_symmetry.space_group_name_H-M   'P 1'
#
loop_
_entity.id
_entity.type
_entity.pdbx_description
1 polymer ?
#
loop_
_entity_poly.entity_id
_entity_poly.type
_entity_poly.pdbx_seq_one_letter_code
_entity_poly.pdbx_strand_id
1 'polypeptide(L)'
;MDADSDLIEKRKQLLGIYCLLIKTAQKCEDDGKWEEAGNAHLEAAKFAEDELVNQGSASAHYLAAANSYHRVLSERAYDTYNKAIETSLKDGSEESAISISVMCGYQYEKDRGDFLISDEFYDKADDLRVKYNLEHACSLTNEYMQGLIRDVTEALQMNPDNAFEIINEKSKILRKRGIIKSFTTDECRKCVHFSKIFDEYVNETRKVENQYEMFIQYRNKIDWLKEHHDKFEEKLNQTMAYIERLVEERKNAATNKDPTNLTEDA
;
A
#
# COMPACT_ATOMS: atom_id res chain seq x y z
N MET A 1 -20.25 -26.15 38.63
CA MET A 1 -20.62 -24.91 37.94
C MET A 1 -19.40 -24.51 37.15
N ASP A 2 -19.56 -24.57 35.83
CA ASP A 2 -18.51 -24.70 34.86
C ASP A 2 -17.88 -23.33 34.58
N ALA A 3 -16.76 -23.02 35.24
CA ALA A 3 -15.99 -21.79 34.98
C ALA A 3 -15.64 -21.61 33.49
N ASP A 4 -15.50 -22.73 32.76
CA ASP A 4 -15.29 -22.73 31.32
C ASP A 4 -16.51 -22.22 30.53
N SER A 5 -17.73 -22.49 31.00
CA SER A 5 -18.96 -22.00 30.35
C SER A 5 -19.08 -20.49 30.42
N ASP A 6 -18.75 -19.89 31.57
CA ASP A 6 -18.84 -18.44 31.77
C ASP A 6 -17.78 -17.69 30.94
N LEU A 7 -16.57 -18.27 30.80
CA LEU A 7 -15.51 -17.70 29.96
C LEU A 7 -15.86 -17.75 28.47
N ILE A 8 -16.48 -18.84 28.01
CA ILE A 8 -16.92 -18.98 26.62
C ILE A 8 -18.00 -17.94 26.30
N GLU A 9 -18.98 -17.76 27.19
CA GLU A 9 -20.05 -16.78 26.98
C GLU A 9 -19.52 -15.34 27.00
N LYS A 10 -18.60 -15.02 27.93
CA LYS A 10 -17.93 -13.70 27.94
C LYS A 10 -17.18 -13.44 26.63
N ARG A 11 -16.40 -14.41 26.14
CA ARG A 11 -15.66 -14.28 24.87
C ARG A 11 -16.60 -14.04 23.69
N LYS A 12 -17.74 -14.73 23.67
CA LYS A 12 -18.77 -14.55 22.64
C LYS A 12 -19.38 -13.15 22.67
N GLN A 13 -19.62 -12.60 23.85
CA GLN A 13 -20.11 -11.23 24.02
C GLN A 13 -19.09 -10.20 23.51
N LEU A 14 -17.80 -10.35 23.88
CA LEU A 14 -16.73 -9.47 23.41
C LEU A 14 -16.59 -9.50 21.88
N LEU A 15 -16.64 -10.70 21.28
CA LEU A 15 -16.64 -10.84 19.82
C LEU A 15 -17.86 -10.16 19.18
N GLY A 16 -19.03 -10.22 19.82
CA GLY A 16 -20.24 -9.53 19.36
C GLY A 16 -20.07 -8.01 19.30
N ILE A 17 -19.49 -7.41 20.35
CA ILE A 17 -19.19 -5.97 20.41
C ILE A 17 -18.19 -5.59 19.32
N TYR A 18 -17.09 -6.34 19.23
CA TYR A 18 -16.06 -6.11 18.21
C TYR A 18 -16.63 -6.15 16.78
N CYS A 19 -17.47 -7.15 16.47
CA CYS A 19 -18.16 -7.24 15.18
C CYS A 19 -19.07 -6.04 14.89
N LEU A 20 -19.73 -5.48 15.92
CA LEU A 20 -20.59 -4.32 15.77
C LEU A 20 -19.80 -3.05 15.45
N LEU A 21 -18.62 -2.86 16.07
CA LEU A 21 -17.73 -1.74 15.79
C LEU A 21 -17.25 -1.78 14.33
N ILE A 22 -16.82 -2.95 13.84
CA ILE A 22 -16.40 -3.13 12.44
C ILE A 22 -17.54 -2.81 11.47
N LYS A 23 -18.75 -3.33 11.72
CA LYS A 23 -19.92 -3.06 10.87
C LYS A 23 -20.28 -1.57 10.85
N THR A 24 -20.14 -0.89 11.99
CA THR A 24 -20.36 0.56 12.06
C THR A 24 -19.34 1.30 11.21
N ALA A 25 -18.06 0.96 11.32
CA ALA A 25 -17.01 1.57 10.51
C ALA A 25 -17.25 1.37 9.01
N GLN A 26 -17.52 0.13 8.57
CA GLN A 26 -17.84 -0.20 7.17
C GLN A 26 -19.04 0.59 6.66
N LYS A 27 -20.11 0.69 7.45
CA LYS A 27 -21.29 1.49 7.07
C LYS A 27 -20.94 2.97 6.90
N CYS A 28 -20.08 3.52 7.75
CA CYS A 28 -19.60 4.89 7.62
C CYS A 28 -18.75 5.08 6.34
N GLU A 29 -17.90 4.12 5.98
CA GLU A 29 -17.14 4.14 4.73
C GLU A 29 -18.07 4.11 3.50
N ASP A 30 -19.07 3.22 3.50
CA ASP A 30 -20.08 3.11 2.43
C ASP A 30 -20.89 4.40 2.27
N ASP A 31 -21.20 5.08 3.38
CA ASP A 31 -21.88 6.37 3.42
C ASP A 31 -20.96 7.56 3.08
N GLY A 32 -19.65 7.34 2.88
CA GLY A 32 -18.65 8.40 2.63
C GLY A 32 -18.31 9.27 3.87
N LYS A 33 -18.69 8.82 5.07
CA LYS A 33 -18.46 9.49 6.36
C LYS A 33 -17.11 9.07 6.95
N TRP A 34 -16.04 9.51 6.30
CA TRP A 34 -14.69 9.02 6.56
C TRP A 34 -14.17 9.34 7.98
N GLU A 35 -14.47 10.51 8.56
CA GLU A 35 -14.03 10.82 9.93
C GLU A 35 -14.69 9.89 10.96
N GLU A 36 -15.99 9.62 10.79
CA GLU A 36 -16.75 8.69 11.62
C GLU A 36 -16.30 7.24 11.42
N ALA A 37 -15.99 6.84 10.18
CA ALA A 37 -15.37 5.55 9.89
C ALA A 37 -14.02 5.41 10.60
N GLY A 38 -13.20 6.46 10.56
CA GLY A 38 -11.94 6.52 11.30
C GLY A 38 -12.12 6.32 12.79
N ASN A 39 -13.09 7.01 13.40
CA ASN A 39 -13.41 6.86 14.82
C ASN A 39 -13.88 5.44 15.18
N ALA A 40 -14.78 4.86 14.40
CA ALA A 40 -15.28 3.51 14.64
C ALA A 40 -14.18 2.44 14.48
N HIS A 41 -13.29 2.59 13.49
CA HIS A 41 -12.11 1.74 13.36
C HIS A 41 -11.13 1.92 14.52
N LEU A 42 -10.91 3.16 14.98
CA LEU A 42 -10.04 3.42 16.12
C LEU A 42 -10.57 2.78 17.41
N GLU A 43 -11.89 2.81 17.64
CA GLU A 43 -12.53 2.10 18.75
C GLU A 43 -12.39 0.58 18.60
N ALA A 44 -12.60 0.03 17.41
CA ALA A 44 -12.40 -1.39 17.13
C ALA A 44 -10.94 -1.82 17.38
N ALA A 45 -9.97 -0.97 17.04
CA ALA A 45 -8.55 -1.22 17.25
C ALA A 45 -8.20 -1.30 18.75
N LYS A 46 -8.65 -0.32 19.53
CA LYS A 46 -8.45 -0.30 21.00
C LYS A 46 -9.11 -1.52 21.65
N PHE A 47 -10.34 -1.86 21.25
CA PHE A 47 -11.03 -3.04 21.77
C PHE A 47 -10.26 -4.34 21.43
N ALA A 48 -9.71 -4.45 20.22
CA ALA A 48 -8.88 -5.60 19.85
C ALA A 48 -7.57 -5.66 20.64
N GLU A 49 -6.91 -4.51 20.90
CA GLU A 49 -5.66 -4.41 21.67
C GLU A 49 -5.88 -4.79 23.15
N ASP A 50 -6.90 -4.20 23.79
CA ASP A 50 -7.09 -4.24 25.24
C ASP A 50 -7.95 -5.44 25.70
N GLU A 51 -9.06 -5.73 25.02
CA GLU A 51 -10.05 -6.72 25.47
C GLU A 51 -9.85 -8.10 24.84
N LEU A 52 -9.47 -8.13 23.56
CA LEU A 52 -9.23 -9.39 22.82
C LEU A 52 -7.76 -9.82 22.84
N VAL A 53 -6.85 -8.91 23.23
CA VAL A 53 -5.39 -9.11 23.23
C VAL A 53 -4.90 -9.62 21.87
N ASN A 54 -5.47 -9.08 20.79
CA ASN A 54 -5.19 -9.46 19.42
C ASN A 54 -4.51 -8.29 18.69
N GLN A 55 -3.18 -8.28 18.75
CA GLN A 55 -2.35 -7.19 18.22
C GLN A 55 -2.45 -7.10 16.68
N GLY A 56 -2.46 -8.23 15.96
CA GLY A 56 -2.67 -8.24 14.51
C GLY A 56 -3.99 -7.56 14.09
N SER A 57 -5.12 -7.90 14.74
CA SER A 57 -6.40 -7.24 14.49
C SER A 57 -6.41 -5.77 14.88
N ALA A 58 -5.78 -5.41 16.00
CA ALA A 58 -5.67 -4.03 16.44
C ALA A 58 -4.89 -3.18 15.42
N SER A 59 -3.74 -3.67 14.95
CA SER A 59 -2.93 -2.99 13.93
C SER A 59 -3.72 -2.75 12.65
N ALA A 60 -4.41 -3.77 12.14
CA ALA A 60 -5.22 -3.65 10.92
C ALA A 60 -6.30 -2.57 11.04
N HIS A 61 -6.92 -2.42 12.22
CA HIS A 61 -7.91 -1.38 12.47
C HIS A 61 -7.31 0.00 12.74
N TYR A 62 -6.15 0.10 13.38
CA TYR A 62 -5.43 1.37 13.43
C TYR A 62 -5.07 1.84 12.01
N LEU A 63 -4.59 0.94 11.14
CA LEU A 63 -4.31 1.27 9.74
C LEU A 63 -5.57 1.72 8.98
N ALA A 64 -6.70 1.02 9.15
CA ALA A 64 -7.97 1.42 8.54
C ALA A 64 -8.46 2.79 9.04
N ALA A 65 -8.33 3.06 10.34
CA ALA A 65 -8.65 4.36 10.93
C ALA A 65 -7.77 5.47 10.35
N ALA A 66 -6.46 5.25 10.29
CA ALA A 66 -5.50 6.20 9.73
C ALA A 66 -5.78 6.52 8.26
N ASN A 67 -6.09 5.50 7.44
CA ASN A 67 -6.50 5.69 6.04
C ASN A 67 -7.79 6.51 5.92
N SER A 68 -8.76 6.28 6.80
CA SER A 68 -9.99 7.08 6.87
C SER A 68 -9.71 8.54 7.21
N TYR A 69 -8.90 8.81 8.23
CA TYR A 69 -8.46 10.17 8.58
C TYR A 69 -7.66 10.84 7.47
N HIS A 70 -6.81 10.08 6.78
CA HIS A 70 -6.02 10.61 5.67
C HIS A 70 -6.89 11.13 4.53
N ARG A 71 -7.99 10.42 4.20
CA ARG A 71 -8.94 10.83 3.15
C ARG A 71 -9.61 12.19 3.42
N VAL A 72 -9.79 12.55 4.68
CA VAL A 72 -10.35 13.85 5.10
C VAL A 72 -9.29 14.84 5.54
N LEU A 73 -8.02 14.57 5.22
CA LEU A 73 -6.86 15.39 5.55
C LEU A 73 -6.69 15.67 7.05
N SER A 74 -7.23 14.81 7.90
CA SER A 74 -7.14 14.95 9.36
C SER A 74 -5.70 14.71 9.82
N GLU A 75 -5.23 15.56 10.75
CA GLU A 75 -3.90 15.47 11.35
C GLU A 75 -3.72 14.17 12.14
N ARG A 76 -4.83 13.58 12.62
CA ARG A 76 -4.87 12.31 13.37
C ARG A 76 -4.34 11.13 12.56
N ALA A 77 -4.29 11.24 11.23
CA ALA A 77 -3.77 10.18 10.37
C ALA A 77 -2.33 9.79 10.75
N TYR A 78 -1.47 10.77 10.99
CA TYR A 78 -0.05 10.54 11.28
C TYR A 78 0.17 9.70 12.54
N ASP A 79 -0.41 10.14 13.66
CA ASP A 79 -0.31 9.42 14.94
C ASP A 79 -0.94 8.03 14.86
N THR A 80 -2.04 7.90 14.13
CA THR A 80 -2.74 6.62 13.99
C THR A 80 -1.95 5.63 13.12
N TYR A 81 -1.25 6.10 12.07
CA TYR A 81 -0.32 5.27 11.31
C TYR A 81 0.84 4.78 12.17
N ASN A 82 1.45 5.67 12.96
CA ASN A 82 2.51 5.29 13.89
C ASN A 82 2.03 4.23 14.89
N LYS A 83 0.82 4.39 15.43
CA LYS A 83 0.21 3.39 16.31
C LYS A 83 -0.03 2.05 15.62
N ALA A 84 -0.38 2.02 14.33
CA ALA A 84 -0.49 0.78 13.54
C ALA A 84 0.87 0.08 13.38
N ILE A 85 1.93 0.84 13.08
CA ILE A 85 3.30 0.33 12.97
C ILE A 85 3.74 -0.27 14.31
N GLU A 86 3.61 0.47 15.41
CA GLU A 86 3.97 0.00 16.75
C GLU A 86 3.22 -1.27 17.16
N THR A 87 1.91 -1.30 16.92
CA THR A 87 1.06 -2.46 17.23
C THR A 87 1.48 -3.68 16.40
N SER A 88 1.87 -3.49 15.14
CA SER A 88 2.42 -4.58 14.30
C SER A 88 3.74 -5.13 14.85
N LEU A 89 4.62 -4.25 15.36
CA LEU A 89 5.87 -4.67 15.99
C LEU A 89 5.62 -5.46 17.29
N LYS A 90 4.61 -5.08 18.08
CA LYS A 90 4.20 -5.83 19.27
C LYS A 90 3.68 -7.24 18.94
N ASP A 91 3.05 -7.39 17.78
CA ASP A 91 2.58 -8.68 17.27
C ASP A 91 3.72 -9.58 16.74
N GLY A 92 4.95 -9.06 16.66
CA GLY A 92 6.07 -9.76 16.01
C GLY A 92 5.91 -9.82 14.48
N SER A 93 5.19 -8.86 13.91
CA SER A 93 4.92 -8.74 12.48
C SER A 93 5.76 -7.58 11.89
N GLU A 94 7.09 -7.70 11.93
CA GLU A 94 8.02 -6.64 11.48
C GLU A 94 7.87 -6.30 9.99
N GLU A 95 7.60 -7.32 9.17
CA GLU A 95 7.36 -7.15 7.73
C GLU A 95 6.16 -6.25 7.46
N SER A 96 5.07 -6.46 8.21
CA SER A 96 3.87 -5.63 8.14
C SER A 96 4.15 -4.19 8.60
N ALA A 97 4.94 -4.02 9.66
CA ALA A 97 5.33 -2.70 10.15
C ALA A 97 6.11 -1.90 9.08
N ILE A 98 7.06 -2.56 8.40
CA ILE A 98 7.84 -1.97 7.29
C ILE A 98 6.93 -1.59 6.13
N SER A 99 6.05 -2.51 5.68
CA SER A 99 5.14 -2.25 4.56
C SER A 99 4.16 -1.12 4.88
N ILE A 100 3.59 -1.07 6.10
CA ILE A 100 2.76 0.06 6.55
C ILE A 100 3.55 1.36 6.44
N SER A 101 4.78 1.41 6.98
CA SER A 101 5.61 2.62 6.93
C SER A 101 5.84 3.10 5.48
N VAL A 102 6.21 2.21 4.57
CA VAL A 102 6.45 2.52 3.15
C VAL A 102 5.18 3.03 2.47
N MET A 103 4.05 2.40 2.76
CA MET A 103 2.74 2.77 2.22
C MET A 103 2.28 4.15 2.72
N CYS A 104 2.50 4.46 3.99
CA CYS A 104 2.24 5.79 4.56
C CYS A 104 3.11 6.84 3.89
N GLY A 105 4.42 6.58 3.75
CA GLY A 105 5.35 7.47 3.05
C GLY A 105 4.87 7.80 1.63
N TYR A 106 4.40 6.79 0.90
CA TYR A 106 3.83 6.96 -0.44
C TYR A 106 2.56 7.82 -0.43
N GLN A 107 1.64 7.59 0.50
CA GLN A 107 0.38 8.34 0.60
C GLN A 107 0.62 9.82 0.90
N TYR A 108 1.50 10.15 1.84
CA TYR A 108 1.86 11.54 2.13
C TYR A 108 2.54 12.24 0.95
N GLU A 109 3.44 11.54 0.26
CA GLU A 109 4.08 12.06 -0.94
C GLU A 109 3.06 12.32 -2.05
N LYS A 110 2.22 11.33 -2.35
CA LYS A 110 1.36 11.34 -3.53
C LYS A 110 0.12 12.21 -3.35
N ASP A 111 -0.51 12.15 -2.19
CA ASP A 111 -1.81 12.78 -1.97
C ASP A 111 -1.68 14.18 -1.38
N ARG A 112 -0.60 14.45 -0.62
CA ARG A 112 -0.39 15.75 0.04
C ARG A 112 0.81 16.53 -0.48
N GLY A 113 1.74 15.88 -1.20
CA GLY A 113 3.03 16.49 -1.54
C GLY A 113 3.88 16.80 -0.30
N ASP A 114 3.60 16.12 0.83
CA ASP A 114 4.29 16.34 2.09
C ASP A 114 5.54 15.46 2.15
N PHE A 115 6.60 15.95 1.50
CA PHE A 115 7.86 15.22 1.40
C PHE A 115 8.56 15.05 2.74
N LEU A 116 8.32 15.94 3.71
CA LEU A 116 8.95 15.84 5.03
C LEU A 116 8.40 14.63 5.78
N ILE A 117 7.07 14.54 5.91
CA ILE A 117 6.42 13.39 6.57
C ILE A 117 6.65 12.10 5.76
N SER A 118 6.62 12.21 4.43
CA SER A 118 6.91 11.08 3.56
C SER A 118 8.30 10.49 3.84
N ASP A 119 9.33 11.35 3.93
CA ASP A 119 10.70 10.93 4.20
C ASP A 119 10.82 10.29 5.58
N GLU A 120 10.16 10.82 6.62
CA GLU A 120 10.14 10.21 7.95
C GLU A 120 9.63 8.76 7.93
N PHE A 121 8.56 8.48 7.17
CA PHE A 121 8.01 7.13 7.06
C PHE A 121 8.90 6.19 6.24
N TYR A 122 9.58 6.69 5.20
CA TYR A 122 10.53 5.87 4.46
C TYR A 122 11.80 5.56 5.27
N ASP A 123 12.36 6.56 5.95
CA ASP A 123 13.51 6.39 6.83
C ASP A 123 13.19 5.40 7.96
N LYS A 124 11.98 5.50 8.54
CA LYS A 124 11.49 4.52 9.53
C LYS A 124 11.43 3.10 8.98
N ALA A 125 11.03 2.92 7.72
CA ALA A 125 11.00 1.60 7.10
C ALA A 125 12.42 1.02 6.95
N ASP A 126 13.39 1.86 6.58
CA ASP A 126 14.79 1.46 6.43
C ASP A 126 15.45 1.19 7.79
N ASP A 127 15.17 1.99 8.81
CA ASP A 127 15.59 1.75 10.19
C ASP A 127 15.07 0.40 10.71
N LEU A 128 13.80 0.08 10.44
CA LEU A 128 13.20 -1.20 10.80
C LEU A 128 13.89 -2.37 10.08
N ARG A 129 14.21 -2.24 8.78
CA ARG A 129 14.96 -3.26 8.04
C ARG A 129 16.32 -3.55 8.68
N VAL A 130 17.07 -2.49 9.00
CA VAL A 130 18.38 -2.61 9.66
C VAL A 130 18.23 -3.27 11.03
N LYS A 131 17.27 -2.81 11.84
CA LYS A 131 17.05 -3.30 13.20
C LYS A 131 16.74 -4.80 13.24
N TYR A 132 15.97 -5.30 12.29
CA TYR A 132 15.52 -6.70 12.25
C TYR A 132 16.31 -7.55 11.25
N ASN A 133 17.39 -7.02 10.67
CA ASN A 133 18.23 -7.70 9.69
C ASN A 133 17.44 -8.26 8.49
N LEU A 134 16.52 -7.44 7.97
CA LEU A 134 15.69 -7.75 6.82
C LEU A 134 16.31 -7.08 5.58
N GLU A 135 16.97 -7.89 4.75
CA GLU A 135 17.53 -7.42 3.49
C GLU A 135 16.43 -7.03 2.50
N HIS A 136 16.65 -5.96 1.76
CA HIS A 136 15.78 -5.56 0.67
C HIS A 136 16.53 -5.59 -0.66
N ALA A 137 16.03 -6.39 -1.60
CA ALA A 137 16.46 -6.35 -2.99
C ALA A 137 15.33 -5.79 -3.85
N CYS A 138 15.50 -4.55 -4.33
CA CYS A 138 14.52 -3.86 -5.17
C CYS A 138 14.29 -4.63 -6.49
N SER A 139 13.28 -5.49 -6.49
CA SER A 139 12.95 -6.34 -7.64
C SER A 139 12.25 -5.58 -8.77
N LEU A 140 11.65 -4.42 -8.47
CA LEU A 140 11.00 -3.55 -9.45
C LEU A 140 11.99 -2.51 -9.99
N THR A 141 12.92 -2.97 -10.84
CA THR A 141 13.86 -2.08 -11.52
C THR A 141 13.22 -1.40 -12.74
N ASN A 142 13.87 -0.35 -13.25
CA ASN A 142 13.42 0.34 -14.46
C ASN A 142 13.41 -0.63 -15.66
N GLU A 143 14.46 -1.46 -15.75
CA GLU A 143 14.64 -2.47 -16.79
C GLU A 143 13.56 -3.54 -16.72
N TYR A 144 13.18 -3.96 -15.50
CA TYR A 144 12.08 -4.92 -15.33
C TYR A 144 10.75 -4.34 -15.83
N MET A 145 10.43 -3.09 -15.45
CA MET A 145 9.19 -2.44 -15.84
C MET A 145 9.13 -2.15 -17.35
N GLN A 146 10.25 -1.74 -17.96
CA GLN A 146 10.35 -1.58 -19.42
C GLN A 146 10.25 -2.92 -20.16
N GLY A 147 10.84 -3.99 -19.60
CA GLY A 147 10.72 -5.34 -20.15
C GLY A 147 9.27 -5.81 -20.15
N LEU A 148 8.51 -5.53 -19.09
CA LEU A 148 7.08 -5.79 -19.02
C LEU A 148 6.31 -5.04 -20.12
N ILE A 149 6.52 -3.72 -20.28
CA ILE A 149 5.85 -2.94 -21.34
C ILE A 149 6.11 -3.60 -22.68
N ARG A 150 7.38 -3.81 -23.03
CA ARG A 150 7.78 -4.40 -24.31
C ARG A 150 7.09 -5.75 -24.56
N ASP A 151 7.11 -6.65 -23.58
CA ASP A 151 6.49 -7.98 -23.71
C ASP A 151 4.98 -7.86 -24.01
N VAL A 152 4.28 -6.91 -23.39
CA VAL A 152 2.84 -6.68 -23.61
C VAL A 152 2.59 -5.98 -24.96
N THR A 153 3.40 -4.99 -25.33
CA THR A 153 3.31 -4.31 -26.63
C THR A 153 3.52 -5.29 -27.78
N GLU A 154 4.55 -6.13 -27.71
CA GLU A 154 4.82 -7.17 -28.71
C GLU A 154 3.65 -8.15 -28.84
N ALA A 155 3.06 -8.56 -27.71
CA ALA A 155 1.88 -9.40 -27.71
C ALA A 155 0.67 -8.73 -28.38
N LEU A 156 0.40 -7.46 -28.06
CA LEU A 156 -0.68 -6.68 -28.67
C LEU A 156 -0.51 -6.48 -30.18
N GLN A 157 0.71 -6.54 -30.70
CA GLN A 157 1.00 -6.43 -32.13
C GLN A 157 0.93 -7.77 -32.85
N MET A 158 1.49 -8.84 -32.27
CA MET A 158 1.63 -10.14 -32.94
C MET A 158 0.45 -11.07 -32.69
N ASN A 159 -0.04 -11.13 -31.45
CA ASN A 159 -1.13 -12.00 -31.03
C ASN A 159 -1.90 -11.36 -29.86
N PRO A 160 -2.85 -10.45 -30.13
CA PRO A 160 -3.55 -9.69 -29.09
C PRO A 160 -4.26 -10.58 -28.06
N ASP A 161 -4.64 -11.80 -28.44
CA ASP A 161 -5.29 -12.77 -27.56
C ASP A 161 -4.35 -13.18 -26.40
N ASN A 162 -3.04 -13.20 -26.65
CA ASN A 162 -2.02 -13.55 -25.68
C ASN A 162 -1.66 -12.40 -24.72
N ALA A 163 -2.06 -11.16 -25.01
CA ALA A 163 -1.69 -10.01 -24.18
C ALA A 163 -2.27 -10.12 -22.76
N PHE A 164 -3.53 -10.56 -22.62
CA PHE A 164 -4.15 -10.80 -21.31
C PHE A 164 -3.44 -11.89 -20.52
N GLU A 165 -3.01 -12.97 -21.19
CA GLU A 165 -2.26 -14.06 -20.56
C GLU A 165 -0.91 -13.55 -20.03
N ILE A 166 -0.17 -12.77 -20.83
CA ILE A 166 1.09 -12.18 -20.41
C ILE A 166 0.91 -11.24 -19.21
N ILE A 167 -0.08 -10.35 -19.23
CA ILE A 167 -0.38 -9.45 -18.10
C ILE A 167 -0.68 -10.27 -16.85
N ASN A 168 -1.50 -11.32 -16.97
CA ASN A 168 -1.86 -12.19 -15.86
C ASN A 168 -0.68 -13.00 -15.33
N GLU A 169 0.17 -13.57 -16.18
CA GLU A 169 1.36 -14.32 -15.77
C GLU A 169 2.39 -13.41 -15.10
N LYS A 170 2.63 -12.21 -15.63
CA LYS A 170 3.53 -11.23 -15.00
C LYS A 170 2.98 -10.75 -13.66
N SER A 171 1.66 -10.54 -13.56
CA SER A 171 0.99 -10.25 -12.28
C SER A 171 1.15 -11.40 -11.28
N LYS A 172 1.02 -12.66 -11.72
CA LYS A 172 1.25 -13.84 -10.86
C LYS A 172 2.70 -13.91 -10.39
N ILE A 173 3.68 -13.62 -11.25
CA ILE A 173 5.10 -13.60 -10.87
C ILE A 173 5.34 -12.55 -9.79
N LEU A 174 4.82 -11.34 -9.97
CA LEU A 174 4.93 -10.27 -8.99
C LEU A 174 4.22 -10.63 -7.67
N ARG A 175 3.04 -11.26 -7.72
CA ARG A 175 2.36 -11.78 -6.51
C ARG A 175 3.13 -12.89 -5.82
N LYS A 176 3.72 -13.82 -6.57
CA LYS A 176 4.51 -14.94 -6.04
C LYS A 176 5.78 -14.45 -5.35
N ARG A 177 6.39 -13.41 -5.90
CA ARG A 177 7.54 -12.72 -5.31
C ARG A 177 7.17 -11.80 -4.14
N GLY A 178 5.92 -11.79 -3.70
CA GLY A 178 5.49 -10.91 -2.60
C GLY A 178 5.22 -9.46 -3.01
N ILE A 179 5.69 -9.03 -4.17
CA ILE A 179 5.63 -7.65 -4.66
C ILE A 179 4.19 -7.10 -4.80
N ILE A 180 3.20 -7.97 -5.10
CA ILE A 180 1.76 -7.60 -5.17
C ILE A 180 0.94 -8.30 -4.07
N LYS A 181 1.59 -8.79 -3.00
CA LYS A 181 0.85 -9.21 -1.80
C LYS A 181 0.79 -8.07 -0.81
N SER A 182 -0.27 -8.08 0.00
CA SER A 182 -0.69 -6.96 0.83
C SER A 182 0.31 -6.49 1.88
N PHE A 183 1.38 -7.24 2.20
CA PHE A 183 2.38 -6.87 3.20
C PHE A 183 3.66 -7.67 2.97
N THR A 184 4.63 -7.19 2.18
CA THR A 184 5.95 -7.83 2.13
C THR A 184 7.08 -6.84 2.37
N THR A 185 8.19 -7.34 2.91
CA THR A 185 9.41 -6.62 3.24
C THR A 185 10.10 -5.96 2.04
N ASP A 186 9.72 -6.37 0.84
CA ASP A 186 10.32 -5.97 -0.43
C ASP A 186 9.82 -4.62 -0.98
N GLU A 187 8.96 -3.90 -0.26
CA GLU A 187 8.49 -2.59 -0.70
C GLU A 187 9.43 -1.48 -0.23
N CYS A 188 10.31 -0.95 -1.09
CA CYS A 188 10.94 0.36 -0.83
C CYS A 188 10.13 1.50 -1.45
N ARG A 189 10.57 2.75 -1.22
CA ARG A 189 10.01 3.94 -1.88
C ARG A 189 9.83 3.75 -3.38
N LYS A 190 10.85 3.24 -4.08
CA LYS A 190 10.76 2.99 -5.53
C LYS A 190 9.74 1.90 -5.87
N CYS A 191 9.77 0.77 -5.15
CA CYS A 191 8.87 -0.36 -5.40
C CYS A 191 7.40 0.05 -5.26
N VAL A 192 7.05 0.84 -4.25
CA VAL A 192 5.63 1.18 -3.99
C VAL A 192 5.03 2.01 -5.14
N HIS A 193 5.77 2.95 -5.73
CA HIS A 193 5.29 3.70 -6.89
C HIS A 193 4.97 2.79 -8.09
N PHE A 194 5.89 1.88 -8.43
CA PHE A 194 5.69 0.95 -9.54
C PHE A 194 4.58 -0.07 -9.26
N SER A 195 4.54 -0.59 -8.03
CA SER A 195 3.51 -1.53 -7.59
C SER A 195 2.12 -0.92 -7.75
N LYS A 196 1.91 0.33 -7.32
CA LYS A 196 0.60 1.01 -7.44
C LYS A 196 0.15 1.21 -8.87
N ILE A 197 1.05 1.62 -9.77
CA ILE A 197 0.69 1.82 -11.19
C ILE A 197 0.39 0.49 -11.87
N PHE A 198 1.17 -0.55 -11.54
CA PHE A 198 0.94 -1.87 -12.08
C PHE A 198 -0.35 -2.50 -11.55
N ASP A 199 -0.66 -2.32 -10.27
CA ASP A 199 -1.92 -2.77 -9.67
C ASP A 199 -3.14 -2.11 -10.33
N GLU A 200 -3.07 -0.80 -10.58
CA GLU A 200 -4.11 -0.08 -11.33
C GLU A 200 -4.32 -0.69 -12.72
N TYR A 201 -3.23 -0.90 -13.45
CA TYR A 201 -3.27 -1.51 -14.79
C TYR A 201 -3.90 -2.92 -14.80
N VAL A 202 -3.49 -3.78 -13.87
CA VAL A 202 -4.03 -5.14 -13.73
C VAL A 202 -5.50 -5.11 -13.33
N ASN A 203 -5.89 -4.21 -12.42
CA ASN A 203 -7.27 -4.13 -11.93
C ASN A 203 -8.23 -3.63 -13.02
N GLU A 204 -7.85 -2.61 -13.77
CA GLU A 204 -8.64 -2.12 -14.92
C GLU A 204 -8.78 -3.20 -15.99
N THR A 205 -7.69 -3.91 -16.30
CA THR A 205 -7.71 -5.04 -17.25
C THR A 205 -8.70 -6.14 -16.82
N ARG A 206 -8.75 -6.46 -15.51
CA ARG A 206 -9.69 -7.46 -14.95
C ARG A 206 -11.15 -7.01 -14.95
N LYS A 207 -11.41 -5.72 -14.70
CA LYS A 207 -12.78 -5.17 -14.76
C LYS A 207 -13.39 -5.41 -16.13
N VAL A 208 -12.61 -5.16 -17.19
CA VAL A 208 -13.06 -5.36 -18.58
C VAL A 208 -13.19 -6.84 -18.92
N GLU A 209 -12.31 -7.70 -18.40
CA GLU A 209 -12.42 -9.16 -18.60
C GLU A 209 -13.74 -9.73 -18.04
N ASN A 210 -14.20 -9.23 -16.90
CA ASN A 210 -15.43 -9.68 -16.26
C ASN A 210 -16.72 -9.11 -16.87
N GLN A 211 -16.65 -8.13 -17.79
CA GLN A 211 -17.82 -7.41 -18.31
C GLN A 211 -18.38 -7.97 -19.64
N TYR A 212 -17.68 -8.88 -20.32
CA TYR A 212 -17.98 -9.20 -21.72
C TYR A 212 -17.97 -10.71 -22.03
N GLU A 213 -19.14 -11.27 -22.39
CA GLU A 213 -19.35 -12.69 -22.71
C GLU A 213 -19.49 -13.01 -24.23
N MET A 214 -19.43 -12.05 -25.18
CA MET A 214 -19.65 -12.30 -26.63
C MET A 214 -18.58 -11.77 -27.61
N PHE A 215 -18.52 -12.35 -28.83
CA PHE A 215 -17.51 -12.09 -29.88
C PHE A 215 -17.40 -10.64 -30.40
N ILE A 216 -18.49 -9.87 -30.54
CA ILE A 216 -18.41 -8.43 -30.92
C ILE A 216 -17.74 -7.61 -29.80
N GLN A 217 -17.90 -8.04 -28.56
CA GLN A 217 -17.27 -7.42 -27.40
C GLN A 217 -15.76 -7.74 -27.35
N TYR A 218 -15.32 -8.79 -28.04
CA TYR A 218 -13.93 -9.21 -28.09
C TYR A 218 -13.02 -8.25 -28.89
N ARG A 219 -13.46 -7.78 -30.06
CA ARG A 219 -12.70 -6.75 -30.82
C ARG A 219 -12.60 -5.45 -30.04
N ASN A 220 -13.70 -5.02 -29.42
CA ASN A 220 -13.72 -3.85 -28.55
C ASN A 220 -12.77 -4.02 -27.34
N LYS A 221 -12.62 -5.24 -26.81
CA LYS A 221 -11.69 -5.56 -25.73
C LYS A 221 -10.22 -5.39 -26.14
N ILE A 222 -9.84 -5.78 -27.36
CA ILE A 222 -8.47 -5.60 -27.86
C ILE A 222 -8.16 -4.11 -28.09
N ASP A 223 -9.07 -3.38 -28.74
CA ASP A 223 -8.86 -1.95 -29.00
C ASP A 223 -8.81 -1.16 -27.69
N TRP A 224 -9.69 -1.47 -26.73
CA TRP A 224 -9.63 -0.92 -25.39
C TRP A 224 -8.31 -1.26 -24.69
N LEU A 225 -7.82 -2.51 -24.79
CA LEU A 225 -6.57 -2.90 -24.16
C LEU A 225 -5.38 -2.16 -24.76
N LYS A 226 -5.36 -1.91 -26.08
CA LYS A 226 -4.33 -1.09 -26.73
C LYS A 226 -4.34 0.34 -26.17
N GLU A 227 -5.49 0.99 -26.18
CA GLU A 227 -5.62 2.36 -25.64
C GLU A 227 -5.23 2.43 -24.16
N HIS A 228 -5.64 1.44 -23.37
CA HIS A 228 -5.32 1.38 -21.95
C HIS A 228 -3.84 1.08 -21.70
N HIS A 229 -3.23 0.21 -22.53
CA HIS A 229 -1.80 -0.09 -22.46
C HIS A 229 -0.95 1.13 -22.80
N ASP A 230 -1.31 1.91 -23.83
CA ASP A 230 -0.60 3.14 -24.19
C ASP A 230 -0.63 4.16 -23.03
N LYS A 231 -1.79 4.32 -22.38
CA LYS A 231 -1.93 5.16 -21.18
C LYS A 231 -1.09 4.65 -20.01
N PHE A 232 -1.03 3.34 -19.81
CA PHE A 232 -0.19 2.72 -18.79
C PHE A 232 1.30 2.95 -19.07
N GLU A 233 1.75 2.76 -20.31
CA GLU A 233 3.13 3.01 -20.72
C GLU A 233 3.52 4.48 -20.46
N GLU A 234 2.66 5.42 -20.87
CA GLU A 234 2.88 6.84 -20.60
C GLU A 234 3.01 7.12 -19.09
N LYS A 235 2.07 6.62 -18.28
CA LYS A 235 2.06 6.80 -16.82
C LYS A 235 3.30 6.19 -16.15
N LEU A 236 3.74 5.03 -16.63
CA LEU A 236 4.94 4.35 -16.14
C LEU A 236 6.20 5.16 -16.47
N ASN A 237 6.34 5.64 -17.70
CA ASN A 237 7.46 6.49 -18.12
C ASN A 237 7.51 7.80 -17.31
N GLN A 238 6.36 8.46 -17.10
CA GLN A 238 6.27 9.64 -16.24
C GLN A 238 6.71 9.34 -14.81
N THR A 239 6.36 8.17 -14.29
CA THR A 239 6.73 7.76 -12.92
C THR A 239 8.20 7.42 -12.81
N MET A 240 8.79 6.77 -13.82
CA MET A 240 10.24 6.55 -13.88
C MET A 240 11.00 7.87 -13.83
N ALA A 241 10.62 8.83 -14.67
CA ALA A 241 11.22 10.17 -14.69
C ALA A 241 11.02 10.91 -13.35
N TYR A 242 9.83 10.79 -12.75
CA TYR A 242 9.54 11.37 -11.44
C TYR A 242 10.47 10.81 -10.34
N ILE A 243 10.62 9.49 -10.25
CA ILE A 243 11.49 8.85 -9.27
C ILE A 243 12.95 9.23 -9.48
N GLU A 244 13.42 9.25 -10.73
CA GLU A 244 14.79 9.68 -11.06
C GLU A 244 15.05 11.12 -10.63
N ARG A 245 14.09 12.03 -10.88
CA ARG A 245 14.17 13.41 -10.43
C ARG A 245 14.23 13.52 -8.91
N LEU A 246 13.38 12.78 -8.18
CA LEU A 246 13.40 12.78 -6.71
C LEU A 246 14.77 12.34 -6.16
N VAL A 247 15.37 11.31 -6.77
CA VAL A 247 16.70 10.83 -6.38
C VAL A 247 17.74 11.94 -6.58
N GLU A 248 17.66 12.67 -7.69
CA GLU A 248 18.60 13.75 -8.00
C GLU A 248 18.41 14.97 -7.09
N GLU A 249 17.17 15.39 -6.85
CA GLU A 249 16.84 16.49 -5.91
C GLU A 249 17.40 16.20 -4.51
N ARG A 250 17.28 14.95 -4.03
CA ARG A 250 17.84 14.56 -2.73
C ARG A 250 19.36 14.53 -2.69
N LYS A 251 20.02 14.06 -3.75
CA LYS A 251 21.50 14.12 -3.84
C LYS A 251 21.99 15.57 -3.77
N ASN A 252 21.29 16.48 -4.45
CA ASN A 252 21.62 17.90 -4.43
C ASN A 252 21.34 18.54 -3.05
N ALA A 253 20.26 18.13 -2.37
CA ALA A 253 19.99 18.59 -1.00
C ALA A 253 21.05 18.11 0.01
N ALA A 254 21.57 16.89 -0.14
CA ALA A 254 22.61 16.33 0.72
C ALA A 254 23.97 17.01 0.53
N THR A 255 24.32 17.37 -0.72
CA THR A 255 25.60 18.02 -1.04
C THR A 255 25.64 19.51 -0.69
N ASN A 256 24.49 20.19 -0.66
CA ASN A 256 24.40 21.60 -0.28
C ASN A 256 24.33 21.86 1.23
N LYS A 257 24.20 20.82 2.07
CA LYS A 257 24.40 20.94 3.52
C LYS A 257 25.90 20.99 3.84
N ASP A 258 26.54 22.08 3.45
CA ASP A 258 27.96 22.33 3.74
C ASP A 258 28.15 22.48 5.28
N PRO A 259 29.06 21.74 5.94
CA PRO A 259 29.23 21.74 7.40
C PRO A 259 29.70 23.07 8.01
N THR A 260 30.01 24.05 7.18
CA THR A 260 30.74 25.28 7.54
C THR A 260 29.90 26.34 8.26
N ASN A 261 28.59 26.14 8.41
CA ASN A 261 27.69 27.10 9.09
C ASN A 261 27.36 26.74 10.56
N LEU A 262 28.15 25.88 11.23
CA LEU A 262 27.93 25.50 12.64
C LEU A 262 29.03 25.96 13.62
N THR A 263 29.93 26.88 13.23
CA THR A 263 31.04 27.34 14.09
C THR A 263 31.06 28.84 14.36
N GLU A 264 29.91 29.48 14.59
CA GLU A 264 29.85 30.82 15.16
C GLU A 264 28.72 30.88 16.19
N ASP A 265 28.98 30.34 17.38
CA ASP A 265 28.42 30.77 18.69
C ASP A 265 28.78 29.71 19.75
N ALA A 266 30.03 29.76 20.22
CA ALA A 266 30.54 29.10 21.42
C ALA A 266 31.36 30.09 22.25
#